data_AF-A0A9D6EZ46-F1
#
_entry.id   AF-A0A9D6EZ46-F1
#
_cell.length_a   1.000
_cell.length_b   1.000
_cell.length_c   1.000
_cell.angle_alpha   90.00
_cell.angle_beta   90.00
_cell.angle_gamma   90.00
#
_symmetry.space_group_name_H-M   'P 1'
#
loop_
_entity.id
_entity.type
_entity.pdbx_description
1 polymer ?
#
loop_
_entity_poly.entity_id
_entity_poly.type
_entity_poly.pdbx_seq_one_letter_code
_entity_poly.pdbx_strand_id
1 'polypeptide(L)' 'MNKKRVYSGIRATGRLHLGNYLGAVKGMLALQDTHDCIFSVVDLHTITVPYDPSALQNSIRDVILDYLAAGLDPKKCK' A
#
# COMPACT_ATOMS: atom_id res chain seq x y z
N MET A 1 6.56 1.67 25.86
CA MET A 1 6.29 0.30 25.36
C MET A 1 6.52 0.28 23.86
N ASN A 2 7.30 -0.65 23.33
CA ASN A 2 7.51 -0.78 21.89
C ASN A 2 6.20 -1.27 21.24
N LYS A 3 5.58 -0.45 20.39
CA LYS A 3 4.47 -0.93 19.54
C LYS A 3 5.00 -2.08 18.68
N LYS A 4 4.21 -3.14 18.51
CA LYS A 4 4.56 -4.22 17.55
C LYS A 4 4.66 -3.61 16.16
N ARG A 5 5.62 -4.07 15.36
CA ARG A 5 5.87 -3.56 14.01
C ARG A 5 5.19 -4.43 12.96
N VAL A 6 4.59 -3.78 11.96
CA VAL A 6 3.98 -4.41 10.79
C VAL A 6 4.62 -3.84 9.53
N TYR A 7 5.01 -4.72 8.61
CA TYR A 7 5.42 -4.35 7.26
C TYR A 7 4.43 -4.95 6.26
N SER A 8 3.89 -4.16 5.34
CA SER A 8 3.06 -4.65 4.24
C SER A 8 3.54 -4.08 2.91
N GLY A 9 3.81 -4.99 1.97
CA GLY A 9 4.23 -4.65 0.61
C GLY A 9 3.09 -4.87 -0.37
N ILE A 10 2.81 -3.87 -1.21
CA ILE A 10 1.76 -3.89 -2.23
C ILE A 10 2.37 -3.73 -3.62
N ARG A 11 2.01 -4.60 -4.56
CA ARG A 11 2.48 -4.51 -5.95
C ARG A 11 1.75 -3.38 -6.68
N ALA A 12 2.43 -2.71 -7.60
CA ALA A 12 1.88 -1.63 -8.41
C ALA A 12 1.08 -2.19 -9.61
N THR A 13 -0.03 -2.88 -9.35
CA THR A 13 -0.84 -3.55 -10.39
C THR A 13 -1.99 -2.70 -10.93
N GLY A 14 -1.96 -1.39 -10.71
CA GLY A 14 -3.00 -0.45 -11.12
C GLY A 14 -3.92 -0.05 -9.97
N ARG A 15 -5.12 0.43 -10.31
CA ARG A 15 -6.07 1.03 -9.36
C ARG A 15 -6.62 0.05 -8.34
N LEU A 16 -6.83 0.56 -7.14
CA LEU A 16 -7.45 -0.16 -6.05
C LEU A 16 -8.91 -0.48 -6.37
N HIS A 17 -9.31 -1.74 -6.18
CA HIS A 17 -10.71 -2.14 -6.28
C HIS A 17 -11.27 -2.59 -4.92
N LEU A 18 -12.60 -2.76 -4.84
CA LEU A 18 -13.30 -3.06 -3.60
C LEU A 18 -12.75 -4.30 -2.87
N GLY A 19 -12.38 -5.34 -3.63
CA GLY A 19 -11.70 -6.52 -3.09
C GLY A 19 -10.40 -6.22 -2.34
N ASN A 20 -9.54 -5.32 -2.84
CA ASN A 20 -8.32 -4.94 -2.12
C ASN A 20 -8.66 -4.11 -0.87
N TYR A 21 -9.65 -3.21 -0.98
CA TYR A 21 -10.08 -2.39 0.14
C TYR A 21 -10.55 -3.23 1.33
N LEU A 22 -11.48 -4.15 1.07
CA LEU A 22 -12.07 -5.01 2.09
C LEU A 22 -11.09 -6.10 2.56
N GLY A 23 -10.23 -6.58 1.66
CA GLY A 23 -9.29 -7.68 1.96
C GLY A 23 -8.02 -7.24 2.70
N ALA A 24 -7.54 -6.01 2.49
CA ALA A 24 -6.28 -5.55 3.06
C ALA A 24 -6.35 -4.12 3.62
N VAL A 25 -6.78 -3.13 2.83
CA VAL A 25 -6.64 -1.72 3.20
C VAL A 25 -7.38 -1.39 4.48
N LYS A 26 -8.63 -1.83 4.63
CA LYS A 26 -9.41 -1.60 5.86
C LYS A 26 -8.68 -2.08 7.12
N GLY A 27 -7.98 -3.22 7.04
CA GLY A 27 -7.17 -3.72 8.15
C GLY A 27 -5.93 -2.87 8.39
N MET A 28 -5.22 -2.47 7.34
CA MET A 28 -4.06 -1.59 7.42
C MET A 28 -4.39 -0.24 8.07
N LEU A 29 -5.56 0.32 7.74
CA LEU A 29 -6.06 1.56 8.34
C LEU A 29 -6.32 1.43 9.84
N ALA A 30 -6.75 0.28 10.33
CA ALA A 30 -6.91 0.03 11.76
C ALA A 30 -5.57 -0.23 12.48
N LEU A 31 -4.60 -0.82 11.77
CA LEU A 31 -3.29 -1.13 12.31
C LEU A 31 -2.45 0.13 12.55
N GLN A 32 -2.58 1.17 11.72
CA GLN A 32 -1.79 2.40 11.85
C GLN A 32 -1.95 3.09 13.23
N ASP A 33 -3.09 2.92 13.90
CA ASP A 33 -3.32 3.50 15.24
C ASP A 33 -2.64 2.68 16.35
N THR A 34 -2.53 1.38 16.17
CA THR A 34 -2.12 0.41 17.21
C THR A 34 -0.69 -0.11 17.06
N HIS A 35 -0.14 -0.09 15.85
CA HIS A 35 1.15 -0.66 15.48
C HIS A 35 2.09 0.41 14.92
N ASP A 36 3.38 0.07 14.86
CA ASP A 36 4.34 0.81 14.04
C ASP A 36 4.32 0.20 12.63
N CYS A 37 3.71 0.91 11.68
CA CYS A 37 3.43 0.39 10.35
C CYS A 37 4.39 0.94 9.31
N ILE A 38 4.85 0.06 8.42
CA ILE A 38 5.58 0.39 7.20
C ILE A 38 4.79 -0.18 6.02
N PHE A 39 4.37 0.69 5.12
CA PHE A 39 3.60 0.36 3.93
C PHE A 39 4.40 0.75 2.69
N SER A 40 4.68 -0.25 1.85
CA SER A 40 5.60 -0.07 0.73
C SER A 40 4.96 -0.49 -0.58
N VAL A 41 5.05 0.37 -1.59
CA VAL A 41 4.78 -0.06 -2.97
C VAL A 41 6.01 -0.79 -3.48
N VAL A 42 5.90 -2.10 -3.63
CA VAL A 42 7.00 -2.99 -4.05
C VAL A 42 7.07 -3.09 -5.57
N ASP A 43 7.54 -2.03 -6.20
CA ASP A 43 7.77 -1.94 -7.65
C ASP A 43 8.70 -3.03 -8.18
N LEU A 44 9.76 -3.38 -7.44
CA LEU A 44 10.66 -4.50 -7.78
C LEU A 44 9.94 -5.86 -7.82
N HIS A 45 8.90 -6.07 -7.02
CA HIS A 45 8.07 -7.29 -7.09
C HIS A 45 7.02 -7.21 -8.22
N THR A 46 6.84 -6.03 -8.82
CA THR A 46 5.92 -5.85 -9.94
C THR A 46 6.58 -6.29 -11.25
N ILE A 47 7.88 -5.99 -11.42
CA ILE A 47 8.65 -6.26 -12.64
C ILE A 47 9.06 -7.73 -12.85
N THR A 48 8.79 -8.62 -11.89
CA THR A 48 9.12 -10.06 -11.99
C THR A 48 8.14 -10.85 -12.85
N VAL A 49 7.06 -10.21 -13.32
CA VAL A 49 6.07 -10.76 -14.26
C VAL A 49 5.86 -9.76 -15.41
N PRO A 50 5.23 -10.15 -16.54
CA PRO A 50 4.93 -9.22 -17.61
C PRO A 50 4.19 -7.96 -17.11
N TYR A 51 4.70 -6.80 -17.48
CA TYR A 51 4.18 -5.49 -17.11
C TYR A 51 4.40 -4.49 -18.25
N ASP A 52 3.70 -3.35 -18.22
CA ASP A 52 3.94 -2.23 -19.11
C ASP A 52 4.88 -1.22 -18.43
N PRO A 53 6.13 -1.04 -18.92
CA PRO A 53 7.06 -0.08 -18.34
C PRO A 53 6.57 1.36 -18.39
N SER A 54 5.79 1.72 -19.41
CA SER A 54 5.26 3.08 -19.57
C SER A 54 4.15 3.39 -18.54
N ALA A 55 3.44 2.36 -18.07
CA ALA A 55 2.38 2.49 -17.08
C ALA A 55 2.88 2.38 -15.62
N LEU A 56 4.02 1.71 -15.36
CA LEU A 56 4.48 1.39 -14.00
C LEU A 56 4.55 2.62 -13.08
N GLN A 57 5.12 3.73 -13.57
CA GLN A 57 5.23 4.97 -12.80
C GLN A 57 3.87 5.56 -12.41
N ASN A 58 2.87 5.43 -13.28
CA ASN A 58 1.51 5.88 -12.98
C ASN A 58 0.84 4.91 -11.99
N SER A 59 1.00 3.60 -12.18
CA SER A 59 0.47 2.59 -11.26
C SER A 59 1.02 2.75 -9.83
N ILE A 60 2.30 3.08 -9.67
CA ILE A 60 2.89 3.35 -8.36
C ILE A 60 2.18 4.54 -7.70
N ARG A 61 2.02 5.65 -8.44
CA ARG A 61 1.33 6.85 -7.94
C ARG A 61 -0.13 6.59 -7.62
N ASP A 62 -0.84 5.89 -8.48
CA ASP A 62 -2.25 5.54 -8.29
C ASP A 62 -2.44 4.72 -7.00
N VAL A 63 -1.61 3.70 -6.76
CA VAL A 63 -1.67 2.91 -5.52
C VAL A 63 -1.42 3.80 -4.30
N ILE A 64 -0.40 4.66 -4.33
CA ILE A 64 -0.13 5.56 -3.19
C ILE A 64 -1.32 6.49 -2.95
N LEU A 65 -1.85 7.12 -4.01
CA LEU A 65 -2.98 8.03 -3.92
C LEU A 65 -4.24 7.34 -3.41
N ASP A 66 -4.53 6.12 -3.88
CA ASP A 66 -5.69 5.35 -3.44
C ASP A 66 -5.62 5.02 -1.94
N TYR A 67 -4.44 4.67 -1.43
CA TYR A 67 -4.25 4.37 -0.01
C TYR A 67 -4.36 5.64 0.86
N LEU A 68 -3.78 6.75 0.42
CA LEU A 68 -3.93 8.04 1.10
C LEU A 68 -5.40 8.49 1.11
N ALA A 69 -6.09 8.37 -0.03
CA ALA A 69 -7.50 8.71 -0.17
C ALA A 69 -8.41 7.80 0.70
N ALA A 70 -8.02 6.53 0.88
CA ALA A 70 -8.72 5.60 1.77
C ALA A 70 -8.57 5.94 3.26
N GLY A 71 -7.63 6.81 3.63
CA GLY A 71 -7.42 7.27 5.02
C GLY A 71 -6.10 6.83 5.65
N LEU A 72 -5.13 6.39 4.85
CA LEU A 72 -3.79 6.13 5.34
C LEU A 72 -3.13 7.47 5.71
N ASP A 73 -2.65 7.59 6.94
CA ASP A 73 -2.06 8.83 7.46
C ASP A 73 -0.52 8.71 7.55
N PRO A 74 0.25 9.43 6.70
CA PRO A 74 1.72 9.44 6.75
C PRO A 74 2.32 9.95 8.06
N LYS A 75 1.51 10.54 8.95
CA LYS A 75 1.96 10.93 10.30
C LYS A 75 1.90 9.77 11.30
N LYS A 76 1.16 8.71 10.98
CA LYS A 76 0.96 7.52 11.84
C LYS A 76 1.75 6.29 11.37
N CYS A 77 2.09 6.23 10.09
CA CYS A 77 2.86 5.14 9.48
C CYS A 77 3.94 5.67 8.54
N LYS A 78 4.83 4.78 8.09
CA LYS A 78 5.84 5.05 7.07
C LYS A 78 5.51 4.40 5.74
#